data_AF-A0AAE2CQB6-F1
#
_entry.id   AF-A0AAE2CQB6-F1
#
_cell.length_a   1.000
_cell.length_b   1.000
_cell.length_c   1.000
_cell.angle_alpha   90.00
_cell.angle_beta   90.00
_cell.angle_gamma   90.00
#
_symmetry.space_group_name_H-M   'P 1'
#
loop_
_entity.id
_entity.type
_entity.pdbx_description
1 polymer ?
#
loop_
_entity_poly.entity_id
_entity_poly.type
_entity_poly.pdbx_seq_one_letter_code
_entity_poly.pdbx_strand_id
1 'polypeptide(L)'
;MAIPSSLSLFPASPPSPQKPILAGSLKPSRVTVRFNNGGALSAGEDLPLDYETWLPKRDVKDRRRAGILLHPTSLPGPFGIGDLGPQAFQFLDWLHDSGCSLWQVLPLVPPGRRADEEGSPYSGQDANCGNTLLISLEELVKDGLLSKEELPKPLDTDRVNFTAVADIKDPLVAEAARRLILSEGELKDQLLEFRKDPNIAGWLEDAAYFAAIDDTLNTFSWYDWPDPLKNRHLAALEEIYQSKKEFIDIFIAQQFLFQRQWQKVHDYARMKGINIMGDMPIYVGYHSADVWANKKHFLLNGSGFPLLVSGVPPDAFSETGQLWNSPLYDWKAMEREGFSWWIRRIRRAQNLFDEFRIDHFRGFAGFWAVPSEAKVATVGRWKVGPGKTLFDAIFSAVGDINIIAEDLGVITEDVVQLRRSIGAPGMAVLQFGFGSDAENPHLLHNHEQNQVVYTGTHDNDTIGGWWDVLPQEEKSNVVKYLGNIVEEDISWGLIQAALSSVAKTAIVPMQDVLGLGSSARMNIPATQYGNWSWRVPKSKPFDSLTSEAKRLREMLVMYGR
;
A
#
# COMPACT_ATOMS: atom_id res chain seq x y z
N MET A 1 93.25 -32.40 -15.67
CA MET A 1 93.69 -31.29 -14.81
C MET A 1 92.82 -31.26 -13.55
N ALA A 2 93.28 -30.63 -12.46
CA ALA A 2 92.91 -31.02 -11.09
C ALA A 2 91.77 -30.23 -10.41
N ILE A 3 90.89 -30.97 -9.70
CA ILE A 3 90.49 -30.91 -8.25
C ILE A 3 90.95 -29.60 -7.50
N PRO A 4 90.15 -28.90 -6.63
CA PRO A 4 89.41 -29.57 -5.54
C PRO A 4 88.12 -28.95 -4.89
N SER A 5 87.32 -29.84 -4.25
CA SER A 5 86.68 -29.76 -2.89
C SER A 5 85.76 -28.56 -2.48
N SER A 6 84.70 -28.67 -1.65
CA SER A 6 84.31 -29.65 -0.60
C SER A 6 82.84 -29.49 -0.08
N LEU A 7 82.28 -30.53 0.58
CA LEU A 7 81.35 -30.56 1.75
C LEU A 7 79.95 -29.83 1.67
N SER A 8 78.76 -30.47 1.77
CA SER A 8 78.07 -31.11 2.96
C SER A 8 76.88 -30.24 3.49
N LEU A 9 75.71 -30.66 4.02
CA LEU A 9 75.02 -31.95 4.30
C LEU A 9 73.49 -31.72 4.51
N PHE A 10 72.63 -32.69 4.12
CA PHE A 10 71.24 -32.99 4.61
C PHE A 10 70.06 -31.96 4.44
N PRO A 11 68.77 -32.39 4.56
CA PRO A 11 67.66 -31.81 3.79
C PRO A 11 66.65 -30.98 4.61
N ALA A 12 65.94 -30.08 3.93
CA ALA A 12 64.76 -29.39 4.45
C ALA A 12 63.46 -30.07 3.99
N SER A 13 62.54 -30.32 4.91
CA SER A 13 61.25 -30.98 4.68
C SER A 13 60.29 -30.15 3.80
N PRO A 14 59.37 -30.79 3.05
CA PRO A 14 58.30 -30.09 2.36
C PRO A 14 57.29 -29.46 3.35
N PRO A 15 56.58 -28.39 2.95
CA PRO A 15 55.63 -27.69 3.83
C PRO A 15 54.42 -28.57 4.17
N SER A 16 53.97 -28.48 5.42
CA SER A 16 52.79 -29.19 5.92
C SER A 16 51.49 -28.65 5.29
N PRO A 17 50.53 -29.53 4.90
CA PRO A 17 49.24 -29.08 4.37
C PRO A 17 48.43 -28.36 5.45
N GLN A 18 47.86 -27.21 5.09
CA GLN A 18 46.95 -26.47 5.97
C GLN A 18 45.69 -27.30 6.23
N LYS A 19 45.29 -27.43 7.50
CA LYS A 19 44.03 -28.09 7.87
C LYS A 19 42.84 -27.26 7.39
N PRO A 20 41.79 -27.88 6.82
CA PRO A 20 40.54 -27.18 6.56
C PRO A 20 39.92 -26.75 7.90
N ILE A 21 39.57 -25.47 8.02
CA ILE A 21 38.81 -24.95 9.15
C ILE A 21 37.35 -25.36 8.92
N LEU A 22 36.92 -26.45 9.56
CA LEU A 22 35.52 -26.86 9.62
C LEU A 22 34.73 -25.85 10.47
N ALA A 23 34.13 -24.86 9.81
CA ALA A 23 33.20 -23.94 10.43
C ALA A 23 31.87 -24.65 10.75
N GLY A 24 31.47 -24.62 12.02
CA GLY A 24 30.11 -24.93 12.47
C GLY A 24 29.69 -26.41 12.41
N SER A 25 29.64 -27.07 13.57
CA SER A 25 28.89 -28.33 13.67
C SER A 25 27.39 -28.03 13.56
N LEU A 26 26.78 -28.35 12.43
CA LEU A 26 25.32 -28.52 12.34
C LEU A 26 24.95 -29.70 13.25
N LYS A 27 24.50 -29.40 14.48
CA LYS A 27 23.84 -30.41 15.32
C LYS A 27 22.60 -30.87 14.56
N PRO A 28 22.40 -32.19 14.34
CA PRO A 28 21.13 -32.66 13.80
C PRO A 28 20.02 -32.27 14.77
N SER A 29 19.12 -31.41 14.31
CA SER A 29 17.91 -31.06 15.04
C SER A 29 17.07 -32.33 15.19
N ARG A 30 17.11 -32.95 16.38
CA ARG A 30 16.20 -34.05 16.72
C ARG A 30 14.77 -33.50 16.71
N VAL A 31 14.08 -33.68 15.59
CA VAL A 31 12.64 -33.47 15.46
C VAL A 31 11.98 -34.41 16.47
N THR A 32 11.65 -33.87 17.64
CA THR A 32 11.04 -34.64 18.72
C THR A 32 9.55 -34.64 18.46
N VAL A 33 9.08 -35.70 17.80
CA VAL A 33 7.68 -35.95 17.54
C VAL A 33 6.94 -36.05 18.88
N ARG A 34 6.06 -35.09 19.17
CA ARG A 34 5.21 -35.09 20.36
C ARG A 34 3.77 -35.41 19.96
N PHE A 35 3.29 -36.56 20.40
CA PHE A 35 1.91 -36.99 20.22
C PHE A 35 1.00 -36.28 21.23
N ASN A 36 -0.28 -36.08 20.88
CA ASN A 36 -1.25 -35.34 21.71
C ASN A 36 -1.42 -35.92 23.13
N ASN A 37 -1.15 -37.21 23.33
CA ASN A 37 -1.25 -37.88 24.63
C ASN A 37 -0.04 -37.66 25.57
N GLY A 38 0.94 -36.83 25.19
CA GLY A 38 2.06 -36.43 26.05
C GLY A 38 3.12 -37.51 26.33
N GLY A 39 2.89 -38.75 25.90
CA GLY A 39 3.87 -39.83 25.96
C GLY A 39 5.07 -39.56 25.03
N ALA A 40 6.27 -39.68 25.59
CA ALA A 40 7.51 -39.67 24.82
C ALA A 40 7.75 -41.07 24.24
N LEU A 41 7.15 -41.36 23.09
CA LEU A 41 7.37 -42.63 22.39
C LEU A 41 8.83 -42.78 21.98
N SER A 42 9.40 -43.96 22.22
CA SER A 42 10.76 -44.32 21.84
C SER A 42 10.83 -45.01 20.47
N ALA A 43 12.03 -45.06 19.89
CA ALA A 43 12.21 -45.62 18.56
C ALA A 43 12.01 -47.14 18.58
N GLY A 44 10.94 -47.61 17.93
CA GLY A 44 10.52 -49.01 17.92
C GLY A 44 9.29 -49.33 18.76
N GLU A 45 8.68 -48.35 19.42
CA GLU A 45 7.37 -48.49 20.07
C GLU A 45 6.21 -48.34 19.07
N ASP A 46 5.08 -48.98 19.39
CA ASP A 46 3.84 -48.85 18.63
C ASP A 46 3.30 -47.42 18.73
N LEU A 47 2.85 -46.89 17.59
CA LEU A 47 2.19 -45.59 17.52
C LEU A 47 0.71 -45.71 17.95
N PRO A 48 0.06 -44.60 18.35
CA PRO A 48 -1.38 -44.59 18.61
C PRO A 48 -2.19 -45.12 17.42
N LEU A 49 -3.30 -45.82 17.69
CA LEU A 49 -4.15 -46.42 16.64
C LEU A 49 -4.72 -45.38 15.64
N ASP A 50 -4.80 -44.12 16.05
CA ASP A 50 -5.24 -42.97 15.26
C ASP A 50 -4.10 -42.21 14.57
N TYR A 51 -2.86 -42.73 14.58
CA TYR A 51 -1.69 -42.06 14.00
C TYR A 51 -1.89 -41.64 12.53
N GLU A 52 -2.54 -42.47 11.71
CA GLU A 52 -2.83 -42.16 10.31
C GLU A 52 -3.79 -40.96 10.13
N THR A 53 -4.53 -40.57 11.17
CA THR A 53 -5.37 -39.37 11.16
C THR A 53 -4.58 -38.07 11.42
N TRP A 54 -3.32 -38.16 11.84
CA TRP A 54 -2.46 -37.01 12.09
C TRP A 54 -1.86 -36.45 10.79
N LEU A 55 -2.75 -35.96 9.93
CA LEU A 55 -2.42 -35.39 8.63
C LEU A 55 -1.67 -34.05 8.75
N PRO A 56 -0.89 -33.64 7.72
CA PRO A 56 -0.26 -32.33 7.67
C PRO A 56 -1.29 -31.20 7.84
N LYS A 57 -1.09 -30.36 8.85
CA LYS A 57 -1.93 -29.17 9.08
C LYS A 57 -1.72 -28.17 7.94
N ARG A 58 -2.80 -27.60 7.44
CA ARG A 58 -2.78 -26.41 6.58
C ARG A 58 -3.16 -25.21 7.44
N ASP A 59 -2.31 -24.20 7.53
CA ASP A 59 -2.70 -22.95 8.17
C ASP A 59 -3.72 -22.22 7.28
N VAL A 60 -4.74 -21.62 7.88
CA VAL A 60 -5.66 -20.73 7.18
C VAL A 60 -4.91 -19.47 6.71
N LYS A 61 -3.86 -19.05 7.42
CA LYS A 61 -2.92 -18.01 7.00
C LYS A 61 -2.14 -18.38 5.73
N ASP A 62 -2.09 -19.65 5.30
CA ASP A 62 -1.44 -20.08 4.06
C ASP A 62 -2.44 -20.29 2.90
N ARG A 63 -3.72 -19.94 3.07
CA ARG A 63 -4.72 -20.06 2.00
C ARG A 63 -4.28 -19.24 0.78
N ARG A 64 -4.09 -19.91 -0.35
CA ARG A 64 -3.97 -19.28 -1.67
C ARG A 64 -5.23 -18.44 -1.93
N ARG A 65 -5.05 -17.31 -2.60
CA ARG A 65 -6.12 -16.33 -2.89
C ARG A 65 -5.80 -15.55 -4.16
N ALA A 66 -6.84 -14.98 -4.75
CA ALA A 66 -6.73 -13.96 -5.79
C ALA A 66 -7.56 -12.73 -5.44
N GLY A 67 -7.18 -11.60 -6.02
CA GLY A 67 -7.89 -10.33 -5.86
C GLY A 67 -7.72 -9.38 -7.03
N ILE A 68 -8.48 -8.29 -6.97
CA ILE A 68 -8.49 -7.25 -8.01
C ILE A 68 -7.99 -5.93 -7.43
N LEU A 69 -7.10 -5.25 -8.16
CA LEU A 69 -6.69 -3.88 -7.90
C LEU A 69 -7.67 -2.93 -8.63
N LEU A 70 -8.45 -2.17 -7.86
CA LEU A 70 -9.40 -1.17 -8.36
C LEU A 70 -9.60 -0.08 -7.29
N HIS A 71 -9.17 1.15 -7.54
CA HIS A 71 -9.41 2.24 -6.58
C HIS A 71 -10.89 2.69 -6.65
N PRO A 72 -11.54 3.10 -5.54
CA PRO A 72 -12.96 3.48 -5.56
C PRO A 72 -13.29 4.64 -6.50
N THR A 73 -12.34 5.55 -6.77
CA THR A 73 -12.53 6.65 -7.73
C THR A 73 -12.83 6.15 -9.15
N SER A 74 -12.32 4.96 -9.50
CA SER A 74 -12.50 4.31 -10.79
C SER A 74 -13.82 3.55 -10.91
N LEU A 75 -14.63 3.45 -9.86
CA LEU A 75 -15.98 2.89 -9.98
C LEU A 75 -16.82 3.74 -10.95
N PRO A 76 -17.71 3.10 -11.73
CA PRO A 76 -18.65 3.83 -12.58
C PRO A 76 -19.66 4.57 -11.70
N GLY A 77 -20.47 5.45 -12.30
CA GLY A 77 -21.48 6.21 -11.56
C GLY A 77 -21.69 7.63 -12.09
N PRO A 78 -22.83 8.26 -11.74
CA PRO A 78 -23.29 9.51 -12.34
C PRO A 78 -22.58 10.77 -11.83
N PHE A 79 -21.88 10.74 -10.71
CA PHE A 79 -21.37 11.94 -10.02
C PHE A 79 -19.90 12.27 -10.34
N GLY A 80 -19.45 11.96 -11.55
CA GLY A 80 -18.11 12.31 -12.09
C GLY A 80 -16.92 11.52 -11.52
N ILE A 81 -17.07 10.97 -10.33
CA ILE A 81 -16.12 10.07 -9.65
C ILE A 81 -16.88 8.84 -9.15
N GLY A 82 -16.19 7.71 -8.97
CA GLY A 82 -16.72 6.59 -8.21
C GLY A 82 -16.78 6.90 -6.71
N ASP A 83 -17.72 6.29 -5.99
CA ASP A 83 -17.97 6.53 -4.57
C ASP A 83 -18.34 5.26 -3.79
N LEU A 84 -18.45 5.38 -2.46
CA LEU A 84 -18.74 4.29 -1.52
C LEU A 84 -20.24 3.87 -1.50
N GLY A 85 -20.94 4.10 -2.60
CA GLY A 85 -22.37 3.84 -2.79
C GLY A 85 -22.67 2.54 -3.55
N PRO A 86 -23.81 2.47 -4.27
CA PRO A 86 -24.30 1.24 -4.92
C PRO A 86 -23.27 0.49 -5.76
N GLN A 87 -22.38 1.21 -6.46
CA GLN A 87 -21.37 0.61 -7.35
C GLN A 87 -20.23 -0.10 -6.59
N ALA A 88 -19.92 0.28 -5.36
CA ALA A 88 -18.98 -0.46 -4.51
C ALA A 88 -19.56 -1.82 -4.10
N PHE A 89 -20.85 -1.89 -3.79
CA PHE A 89 -21.53 -3.14 -3.45
C PHE A 89 -21.66 -4.07 -4.68
N GLN A 90 -22.03 -3.53 -5.86
CA GLN A 90 -22.06 -4.31 -7.11
C GLN A 90 -20.67 -4.84 -7.51
N PHE A 91 -19.61 -4.07 -7.31
CA PHE A 91 -18.24 -4.56 -7.51
C PHE A 91 -17.91 -5.73 -6.57
N LEU A 92 -18.25 -5.63 -5.28
CA LEU A 92 -18.03 -6.70 -4.30
C LEU A 92 -18.86 -7.96 -4.61
N ASP A 93 -20.07 -7.81 -5.15
CA ASP A 93 -20.88 -8.93 -5.64
C ASP A 93 -20.21 -9.63 -6.83
N TRP A 94 -19.80 -8.87 -7.86
CA TRP A 94 -19.05 -9.40 -9.00
C TRP A 94 -17.73 -10.07 -8.59
N LEU A 95 -17.01 -9.48 -7.63
CA LEU A 95 -15.75 -10.00 -7.12
C LEU A 95 -15.96 -11.34 -6.41
N HIS A 96 -17.01 -11.46 -5.60
CA HIS A 96 -17.43 -12.72 -4.97
C HIS A 96 -17.82 -13.78 -6.03
N ASP A 97 -18.60 -13.40 -7.04
CA ASP A 97 -19.05 -14.30 -8.09
C ASP A 97 -17.90 -14.78 -8.99
N SER A 98 -16.85 -13.97 -9.17
CA SER A 98 -15.60 -14.39 -9.81
C SER A 98 -14.79 -15.40 -8.99
N GLY A 99 -15.07 -15.55 -7.68
CA GLY A 99 -14.30 -16.37 -6.75
C GLY A 99 -13.09 -15.66 -6.12
N CYS A 100 -12.82 -14.41 -6.48
CA CYS A 100 -11.82 -13.59 -5.79
C CYS A 100 -12.19 -13.35 -4.32
N SER A 101 -11.18 -13.21 -3.46
CA SER A 101 -11.35 -13.02 -2.01
C SER A 101 -10.55 -11.85 -1.46
N LEU A 102 -10.10 -10.95 -2.35
CA LEU A 102 -9.33 -9.78 -2.00
C LEU A 102 -9.62 -8.62 -2.95
N TRP A 103 -9.79 -7.44 -2.39
CA TRP A 103 -9.86 -6.17 -3.12
C TRP A 103 -8.70 -5.30 -2.67
N GLN A 104 -7.83 -4.89 -3.60
CA GLN A 104 -6.79 -3.89 -3.31
C GLN A 104 -7.24 -2.50 -3.76
N VAL A 105 -7.03 -1.52 -2.87
CA VAL A 105 -7.22 -0.08 -3.14
C VAL A 105 -5.90 0.66 -3.00
N LEU A 106 -5.77 1.77 -3.73
CA LEU A 106 -4.75 2.80 -3.46
C LEU A 106 -5.09 3.57 -2.17
N PRO A 107 -4.20 4.41 -1.61
CA PRO A 107 -4.46 5.16 -0.39
C PRO A 107 -5.78 5.93 -0.43
N LEU A 108 -6.60 5.84 0.63
CA LEU A 108 -7.92 6.49 0.68
C LEU A 108 -7.89 7.94 1.20
N VAL A 109 -6.70 8.53 1.32
CA VAL A 109 -6.45 9.86 1.87
C VAL A 109 -6.98 10.99 0.99
N PRO A 110 -7.26 12.20 1.52
CA PRO A 110 -7.59 13.36 0.70
C PRO A 110 -6.43 13.65 -0.27
N PRO A 111 -6.64 13.54 -1.60
CA PRO A 111 -5.54 13.54 -2.57
C PRO A 111 -4.95 14.94 -2.77
N GLY A 112 -3.83 15.01 -3.50
CA GLY A 112 -3.25 16.27 -3.96
C GLY A 112 -4.28 17.14 -4.68
N ARG A 113 -4.35 18.43 -4.31
CA ARG A 113 -5.23 19.45 -4.94
C ARG A 113 -4.45 20.52 -5.71
N ARG A 114 -3.11 20.49 -5.70
CA ARG A 114 -2.28 21.39 -6.52
C ARG A 114 -2.23 20.89 -7.96
N ALA A 115 -2.02 21.79 -8.91
CA ALA A 115 -2.12 21.48 -10.33
C ALA A 115 -1.10 20.43 -10.83
N ASP A 116 0.01 20.22 -10.11
CA ASP A 116 1.09 19.29 -10.42
C ASP A 116 0.96 17.91 -9.73
N GLU A 117 -0.07 17.72 -8.90
CA GLU A 117 -0.36 16.50 -8.13
C GLU A 117 -1.87 16.18 -8.05
N GLU A 118 -2.68 16.79 -8.93
CA GLU A 118 -4.14 16.73 -8.87
C GLU A 118 -4.65 15.27 -8.86
N GLY A 119 -5.41 14.92 -7.81
CA GLY A 119 -6.00 13.60 -7.66
C GLY A 119 -5.04 12.50 -7.19
N SER A 120 -3.76 12.81 -6.96
CA SER A 120 -2.75 11.84 -6.49
C SER A 120 -3.07 11.32 -5.08
N PRO A 121 -3.30 10.00 -4.90
CA PRO A 121 -3.43 9.39 -3.57
C PRO A 121 -2.14 9.39 -2.76
N TYR A 122 -0.99 9.58 -3.42
CA TYR A 122 0.34 9.58 -2.80
C TYR A 122 0.79 10.98 -2.35
N SER A 123 0.14 12.03 -2.85
CA SER A 123 0.22 13.41 -2.32
C SER A 123 -0.89 13.69 -1.30
N GLY A 124 -1.09 12.78 -0.35
CA GLY A 124 -2.12 12.92 0.67
C GLY A 124 -1.94 14.17 1.54
N GLN A 125 -3.00 14.97 1.70
CA GLN A 125 -2.99 16.17 2.56
C GLN A 125 -2.90 15.81 4.06
N ASP A 126 -3.36 14.63 4.42
CA ASP A 126 -3.27 14.02 5.75
C ASP A 126 -3.22 12.49 5.59
N ALA A 127 -2.46 11.79 6.42
CA ALA A 127 -2.22 10.36 6.30
C ALA A 127 -3.32 9.46 6.93
N ASN A 128 -4.34 10.05 7.56
CA ASN A 128 -5.31 9.37 8.41
C ASN A 128 -6.77 9.66 7.99
N CYS A 129 -7.03 10.89 7.53
CA CYS A 129 -8.31 11.30 6.95
C CYS A 129 -8.70 10.43 5.74
N GLY A 130 -9.99 10.37 5.46
CA GLY A 130 -10.54 9.83 4.22
C GLY A 130 -10.86 10.92 3.20
N ASN A 131 -10.74 10.58 1.92
CA ASN A 131 -11.14 11.40 0.79
C ASN A 131 -12.66 11.61 0.77
N THR A 132 -13.12 12.81 1.10
CA THR A 132 -14.54 13.19 1.13
C THR A 132 -15.22 13.10 -0.24
N LEU A 133 -14.47 13.16 -1.35
CA LEU A 133 -15.03 12.98 -2.70
C LEU A 133 -15.55 11.55 -2.93
N LEU A 134 -15.09 10.57 -2.15
CA LEU A 134 -15.60 9.20 -2.16
C LEU A 134 -16.91 9.02 -1.39
N ILE A 135 -17.40 10.04 -0.68
CA ILE A 135 -18.71 9.97 0.00
C ILE A 135 -19.81 9.92 -1.06
N SER A 136 -20.65 8.89 -0.99
CA SER A 136 -21.77 8.69 -1.89
C SER A 136 -22.94 9.59 -1.51
N LEU A 137 -23.39 10.39 -2.48
CA LEU A 137 -24.53 11.30 -2.29
C LEU A 137 -25.85 10.53 -2.16
N GLU A 138 -25.97 9.38 -2.83
CA GLU A 138 -27.16 8.51 -2.72
C GLU A 138 -27.30 7.89 -1.33
N GLU A 139 -26.18 7.55 -0.66
CA GLU A 139 -26.21 7.09 0.73
C GLU A 139 -26.55 8.23 1.70
N LEU A 140 -26.10 9.47 1.45
CA LEU A 140 -26.52 10.65 2.23
C LEU A 140 -28.02 10.94 2.09
N VAL A 141 -28.62 10.64 0.93
CA VAL A 141 -30.09 10.70 0.75
C VAL A 141 -30.80 9.59 1.54
N LYS A 142 -30.22 8.39 1.63
CA LYS A 142 -30.78 7.27 2.45
C LYS A 142 -30.68 7.56 3.95
N ASP A 143 -29.60 8.19 4.40
CA ASP A 143 -29.42 8.66 5.78
C ASP A 143 -30.24 9.95 6.09
N GLY A 144 -30.97 10.50 5.11
CA GLY A 144 -31.85 11.66 5.29
C GLY A 144 -31.13 13.01 5.41
N LEU A 145 -29.83 13.05 5.10
CA LEU A 145 -29.00 14.26 5.18
C LEU A 145 -29.07 15.11 3.90
N LEU A 146 -29.40 14.49 2.76
CA LEU A 146 -29.72 15.19 1.51
C LEU A 146 -31.10 14.78 0.99
N SER A 147 -31.74 15.63 0.19
CA SER A 147 -32.93 15.30 -0.59
C SER A 147 -32.55 14.82 -1.99
N LYS A 148 -33.49 14.16 -2.69
CA LYS A 148 -33.24 13.68 -4.07
C LYS A 148 -33.12 14.82 -5.07
N GLU A 149 -33.75 15.94 -4.77
CA GLU A 149 -33.81 17.16 -5.58
C GLU A 149 -32.49 17.95 -5.52
N GLU A 150 -31.67 17.72 -4.49
CA GLU A 150 -30.34 18.30 -4.32
C GLU A 150 -29.23 17.53 -5.06
N LEU A 151 -29.52 16.30 -5.52
CA LEU A 151 -28.56 15.52 -6.28
C LEU A 151 -28.25 16.22 -7.62
N PRO A 152 -26.95 16.34 -7.99
CA PRO A 152 -26.58 16.97 -9.25
C PRO A 152 -27.03 16.10 -10.43
N LYS A 153 -27.28 16.74 -11.57
CA LYS A 153 -27.59 16.00 -12.81
C LYS A 153 -26.42 15.06 -13.15
N PRO A 154 -26.69 13.84 -13.69
CA PRO A 154 -25.64 12.92 -14.08
C PRO A 154 -24.61 13.56 -15.01
N LEU A 155 -23.34 13.44 -14.63
CA LEU A 155 -22.20 13.93 -15.39
C LEU A 155 -21.79 12.88 -16.43
N ASP A 156 -21.65 13.32 -17.68
CA ASP A 156 -21.20 12.45 -18.76
C ASP A 156 -19.69 12.52 -18.94
N THR A 157 -18.98 11.77 -18.08
CA THR A 157 -17.53 11.65 -18.13
C THR A 157 -17.04 10.23 -17.87
N ASP A 158 -16.17 9.75 -18.75
CA ASP A 158 -15.46 8.47 -18.66
C ASP A 158 -14.15 8.58 -17.85
N ARG A 159 -13.76 9.80 -17.44
CA ARG A 159 -12.60 10.06 -16.57
C ARG A 159 -12.96 10.97 -15.41
N VAL A 160 -12.23 10.87 -14.30
CA VAL A 160 -12.36 11.80 -13.18
C VAL A 160 -11.71 13.14 -13.56
N ASN A 161 -12.46 14.23 -13.42
CA ASN A 161 -11.92 15.59 -13.35
C ASN A 161 -12.07 16.03 -11.89
N PHE A 162 -10.97 16.03 -11.13
CA PHE A 162 -11.02 16.17 -9.68
C PHE A 162 -11.51 17.55 -9.25
N THR A 163 -11.03 18.63 -9.88
CA THR A 163 -11.52 20.00 -9.67
C THR A 163 -13.03 20.09 -9.89
N ALA A 164 -13.54 19.67 -11.05
CA ALA A 164 -14.97 19.77 -11.37
C ALA A 164 -15.85 18.87 -10.47
N VAL A 165 -15.31 17.74 -9.99
CA VAL A 165 -15.97 16.88 -8.99
C VAL A 165 -16.00 17.54 -7.61
N ALA A 166 -14.91 18.19 -7.19
CA ALA A 166 -14.85 18.91 -5.91
C ALA A 166 -15.84 20.09 -5.89
N ASP A 167 -15.88 20.91 -6.95
CA ASP A 167 -16.82 22.03 -7.10
C ASP A 167 -18.29 21.61 -6.95
N ILE A 168 -18.62 20.36 -7.29
CA ILE A 168 -19.98 19.79 -7.22
C ILE A 168 -20.22 19.05 -5.89
N LYS A 169 -19.28 18.23 -5.42
CA LYS A 169 -19.48 17.35 -4.26
C LYS A 169 -19.15 18.01 -2.93
N ASP A 170 -18.12 18.85 -2.84
CA ASP A 170 -17.71 19.47 -1.57
C ASP A 170 -18.85 20.29 -0.92
N PRO A 171 -19.63 21.13 -1.66
CA PRO A 171 -20.76 21.86 -1.08
C PRO A 171 -21.88 20.95 -0.55
N LEU A 172 -22.22 19.88 -1.28
CA LEU A 172 -23.27 18.94 -0.88
C LEU A 172 -22.87 18.10 0.33
N VAL A 173 -21.61 17.66 0.38
CA VAL A 173 -21.05 16.93 1.52
C VAL A 173 -20.91 17.83 2.75
N ALA A 174 -20.57 19.11 2.58
CA ALA A 174 -20.58 20.10 3.67
C ALA A 174 -22.01 20.38 4.20
N GLU A 175 -23.00 20.46 3.32
CA GLU A 175 -24.40 20.66 3.73
C GLU A 175 -24.97 19.43 4.46
N ALA A 176 -24.67 18.22 3.99
CA ALA A 176 -25.02 16.99 4.69
C ALA A 176 -24.37 16.91 6.09
N ALA A 177 -23.09 17.30 6.20
CA ALA A 177 -22.37 17.39 7.47
C ALA A 177 -22.97 18.47 8.40
N ARG A 178 -23.33 19.65 7.88
CA ARG A 178 -24.04 20.71 8.61
C ARG A 178 -25.36 20.19 9.20
N ARG A 179 -26.17 19.50 8.39
CA ARG A 179 -27.44 18.89 8.84
C ARG A 179 -27.23 17.82 9.90
N LEU A 180 -26.22 16.96 9.74
CA LEU A 180 -25.84 15.99 10.76
C LEU A 180 -25.46 16.67 12.09
N ILE A 181 -24.72 17.79 12.04
CA ILE A 181 -24.35 18.55 13.25
C ILE A 181 -25.56 19.17 13.94
N LEU A 182 -26.55 19.63 13.17
CA LEU A 182 -27.79 20.24 13.68
C LEU A 182 -28.91 19.23 14.02
N SER A 183 -28.74 17.96 13.62
CA SER A 183 -29.71 16.89 13.89
C SER A 183 -29.64 16.37 15.33
N GLU A 184 -30.69 15.65 15.71
CA GLU A 184 -30.79 14.86 16.95
C GLU A 184 -31.02 13.38 16.59
N GLY A 185 -30.67 12.48 17.52
CA GLY A 185 -30.86 11.02 17.36
C GLY A 185 -29.61 10.26 16.94
N GLU A 186 -29.79 9.01 16.50
CA GLU A 186 -28.73 8.00 16.45
C GLU A 186 -27.48 8.41 15.65
N LEU A 187 -27.62 9.05 14.48
CA LEU A 187 -26.47 9.51 13.69
C LEU A 187 -25.67 10.60 14.40
N LYS A 188 -26.35 11.47 15.17
CA LYS A 188 -25.70 12.51 15.98
C LYS A 188 -24.91 11.90 17.13
N ASP A 189 -25.47 10.88 17.78
CA ASP A 189 -24.80 10.15 18.86
C ASP A 189 -23.56 9.40 18.33
N GLN A 190 -23.68 8.69 17.19
CA GLN A 190 -22.55 8.03 16.52
C GLN A 190 -21.43 9.03 16.13
N LEU A 191 -21.77 10.24 15.67
CA LEU A 191 -20.79 11.31 15.43
C LEU A 191 -20.07 11.75 16.71
N LEU A 192 -20.81 11.88 17.83
CA LEU A 192 -20.24 12.26 19.12
C LEU A 192 -19.36 11.16 19.73
N GLU A 193 -19.68 9.90 19.51
CA GLU A 193 -18.85 8.75 19.88
C GLU A 193 -17.57 8.69 19.03
N PHE A 194 -17.69 8.79 17.70
CA PHE A 194 -16.56 8.83 16.77
C PHE A 194 -15.56 9.94 17.12
N ARG A 195 -16.03 11.17 17.40
CA ARG A 195 -15.16 12.28 17.80
C ARG A 195 -14.45 12.03 19.14
N LYS A 196 -15.05 11.25 20.06
CA LYS A 196 -14.51 10.98 21.40
C LYS A 196 -13.63 9.74 21.48
N ASP A 197 -13.64 8.85 20.49
CA ASP A 197 -12.77 7.66 20.47
C ASP A 197 -11.29 8.12 20.50
N PRO A 198 -10.49 7.72 21.51
CA PRO A 198 -9.08 8.10 21.61
C PRO A 198 -8.22 7.72 20.39
N ASN A 199 -8.59 6.69 19.63
CA ASN A 199 -7.90 6.27 18.41
C ASN A 199 -8.26 7.13 17.20
N ILE A 200 -9.36 7.88 17.27
CA ILE A 200 -9.82 8.82 16.24
C ILE A 200 -9.37 10.24 16.60
N ALA A 201 -9.69 10.71 17.80
CA ALA A 201 -9.36 12.05 18.28
C ALA A 201 -7.86 12.38 18.19
N GLY A 202 -7.00 11.37 18.40
CA GLY A 202 -5.54 11.50 18.36
C GLY A 202 -4.90 11.79 16.98
N TRP A 203 -5.71 11.88 15.92
CA TRP A 203 -5.33 12.45 14.62
C TRP A 203 -6.38 13.44 14.10
N LEU A 204 -7.67 13.18 14.35
CA LEU A 204 -8.77 13.92 13.76
C LEU A 204 -8.84 15.39 14.20
N GLU A 205 -8.59 15.70 15.49
CA GLU A 205 -8.61 17.09 15.94
C GLU A 205 -7.42 17.86 15.35
N ASP A 206 -6.22 17.27 15.31
CA ASP A 206 -5.05 17.92 14.68
C ASP A 206 -5.29 18.18 13.18
N ALA A 207 -5.91 17.25 12.46
CA ALA A 207 -6.29 17.42 11.06
C ALA A 207 -7.33 18.53 10.86
N ALA A 208 -8.38 18.59 11.71
CA ALA A 208 -9.43 19.59 11.61
C ALA A 208 -8.93 21.01 11.91
N TYR A 209 -8.07 21.17 12.92
CA TYR A 209 -7.43 22.46 13.22
C TYR A 209 -6.45 22.88 12.12
N PHE A 210 -5.64 21.94 11.60
CA PHE A 210 -4.74 22.22 10.48
C PHE A 210 -5.51 22.74 9.26
N ALA A 211 -6.56 22.04 8.83
CA ALA A 211 -7.39 22.43 7.69
C ALA A 211 -8.07 23.79 7.92
N ALA A 212 -8.57 24.07 9.14
CA ALA A 212 -9.20 25.36 9.47
C ALA A 212 -8.21 26.54 9.43
N ILE A 213 -6.95 26.32 9.82
CA ILE A 213 -5.90 27.33 9.73
C ILE A 213 -5.49 27.55 8.26
N ASP A 214 -5.36 26.47 7.48
CA ASP A 214 -4.95 26.55 6.07
C ASP A 214 -5.96 27.33 5.21
N ASP A 215 -7.25 26.99 5.35
CA ASP A 215 -8.40 27.71 4.79
C ASP A 215 -8.39 29.21 5.14
N THR A 216 -7.87 29.57 6.31
CA THR A 216 -7.82 30.96 6.78
C THR A 216 -6.63 31.74 6.21
N LEU A 217 -5.48 31.10 6.04
CA LEU A 217 -4.21 31.80 5.79
C LEU A 217 -3.73 31.77 4.34
N ASN A 218 -4.19 30.81 3.52
CA ASN A 218 -3.87 30.70 2.09
C ASN A 218 -2.37 30.90 1.76
N THR A 219 -1.50 30.34 2.60
CA THR A 219 -0.04 30.33 2.39
C THR A 219 0.37 29.09 1.60
N PHE A 220 1.61 29.09 1.07
CA PHE A 220 2.12 27.90 0.37
C PHE A 220 2.37 26.71 1.32
N SER A 221 2.67 26.98 2.59
CA SER A 221 2.72 25.94 3.62
C SER A 221 2.52 26.49 5.04
N TRP A 222 2.37 25.60 6.03
CA TRP A 222 2.35 25.94 7.45
C TRP A 222 3.66 26.57 7.95
N TYR A 223 4.76 26.43 7.19
CA TYR A 223 6.02 27.09 7.51
C TYR A 223 5.89 28.62 7.52
N ASP A 224 4.97 29.15 6.71
CA ASP A 224 4.75 30.58 6.51
C ASP A 224 3.62 31.13 7.40
N TRP A 225 2.98 30.27 8.21
CA TRP A 225 1.96 30.71 9.17
C TRP A 225 2.57 31.59 10.28
N PRO A 226 1.78 32.51 10.87
CA PRO A 226 2.18 33.27 12.05
C PRO A 226 2.69 32.35 13.16
N ASP A 227 3.75 32.77 13.86
CA ASP A 227 4.44 31.99 14.88
C ASP A 227 3.51 31.27 15.88
N PRO A 228 2.45 31.90 16.45
CA PRO A 228 1.55 31.22 17.38
C PRO A 228 0.79 30.02 16.78
N LEU A 229 0.49 30.05 15.48
CA LEU A 229 -0.22 28.98 14.77
C LEU A 229 0.77 27.94 14.24
N LYS A 230 1.88 28.41 13.66
CA LYS A 230 3.01 27.57 13.24
C LYS A 230 3.52 26.69 14.40
N ASN A 231 3.68 27.27 15.58
CA ASN A 231 4.22 26.62 16.78
C ASN A 231 3.16 26.18 17.81
N ARG A 232 1.87 26.15 17.42
CA ARG A 232 0.78 25.52 18.20
C ARG A 232 0.64 26.06 19.63
N HIS A 233 0.72 27.38 19.79
CA HIS A 233 0.45 28.02 21.08
C HIS A 233 -1.02 27.80 21.47
N LEU A 234 -1.27 27.26 22.67
CA LEU A 234 -2.61 26.84 23.10
C LEU A 234 -3.67 27.94 22.94
N ALA A 235 -3.37 29.17 23.39
CA ALA A 235 -4.29 30.30 23.25
C ALA A 235 -4.65 30.65 21.79
N ALA A 236 -3.71 30.46 20.84
CA ALA A 236 -3.98 30.70 19.43
C ALA A 236 -4.83 29.57 18.81
N LEU A 237 -4.65 28.32 19.27
CA LEU A 237 -5.53 27.22 18.89
C LEU A 237 -6.94 27.40 19.48
N GLU A 238 -7.06 27.86 20.72
CA GLU A 238 -8.35 28.22 21.33
C GLU A 238 -9.07 29.33 20.53
N GLU A 239 -8.34 30.38 20.10
CA GLU A 239 -8.87 31.44 19.24
C GLU A 239 -9.31 30.91 17.86
N ILE A 240 -8.54 30.01 17.23
CA ILE A 240 -8.96 29.31 16.02
C ILE A 240 -10.23 28.49 16.26
N TYR A 241 -10.34 27.77 17.37
CA TYR A 241 -11.55 27.00 17.65
C TYR A 241 -12.79 27.90 17.81
N GLN A 242 -12.67 29.06 18.46
CA GLN A 242 -13.78 30.01 18.58
C GLN A 242 -14.16 30.66 17.24
N SER A 243 -13.16 31.05 16.43
CA SER A 243 -13.37 31.77 15.17
C SER A 243 -13.74 30.86 13.98
N LYS A 244 -13.32 29.59 13.99
CA LYS A 244 -13.55 28.59 12.94
C LYS A 244 -14.31 27.35 13.44
N LYS A 245 -15.08 27.48 14.53
CA LYS A 245 -15.85 26.39 15.16
C LYS A 245 -16.69 25.59 14.15
N GLU A 246 -17.44 26.30 13.30
CA GLU A 246 -18.32 25.70 12.29
C GLU A 246 -17.52 24.88 11.27
N PHE A 247 -16.38 25.39 10.80
CA PHE A 247 -15.50 24.67 9.88
C PHE A 247 -14.95 23.39 10.51
N ILE A 248 -14.44 23.48 11.74
CA ILE A 248 -13.85 22.34 12.48
C ILE A 248 -14.91 21.26 12.73
N ASP A 249 -16.11 21.65 13.18
CA ASP A 249 -17.20 20.71 13.42
C ASP A 249 -17.69 20.07 12.10
N ILE A 250 -17.78 20.82 10.99
CA ILE A 250 -18.10 20.30 9.64
C ILE A 250 -17.04 19.32 9.16
N PHE A 251 -15.75 19.65 9.24
CA PHE A 251 -14.65 18.77 8.84
C PHE A 251 -14.73 17.41 9.56
N ILE A 252 -14.95 17.45 10.88
CA ILE A 252 -15.10 16.26 11.73
C ILE A 252 -16.33 15.44 11.33
N ALA A 253 -17.46 16.09 11.04
CA ALA A 253 -18.66 15.42 10.56
C ALA A 253 -18.48 14.81 9.15
N GLN A 254 -17.72 15.44 8.26
CA GLN A 254 -17.37 14.86 6.95
C GLN A 254 -16.50 13.61 7.10
N GLN A 255 -15.51 13.63 8.01
CA GLN A 255 -14.68 12.46 8.30
C GLN A 255 -15.47 11.32 8.95
N PHE A 256 -16.47 11.63 9.78
CA PHE A 256 -17.45 10.63 10.27
C PHE A 256 -18.27 10.03 9.13
N LEU A 257 -18.79 10.85 8.20
CA LEU A 257 -19.58 10.36 7.06
C LEU A 257 -18.75 9.45 6.15
N PHE A 258 -17.48 9.79 5.90
CA PHE A 258 -16.53 8.88 5.25
C PHE A 258 -16.37 7.58 6.03
N GLN A 259 -16.09 7.65 7.35
CA GLN A 259 -15.88 6.46 8.18
C GLN A 259 -17.08 5.51 8.14
N ARG A 260 -18.30 6.06 8.29
CA ARG A 260 -19.56 5.32 8.28
C ARG A 260 -19.78 4.59 6.96
N GLN A 261 -19.57 5.27 5.83
CA GLN A 261 -19.74 4.64 4.51
C GLN A 261 -18.64 3.62 4.21
N TRP A 262 -17.38 3.92 4.56
CA TRP A 262 -16.29 2.97 4.38
C TRP A 262 -16.48 1.69 5.21
N GLN A 263 -16.86 1.83 6.49
CA GLN A 263 -17.13 0.67 7.34
C GLN A 263 -18.27 -0.20 6.77
N LYS A 264 -19.33 0.42 6.25
CA LYS A 264 -20.44 -0.30 5.59
C LYS A 264 -19.99 -1.11 4.36
N VAL A 265 -19.10 -0.56 3.54
CA VAL A 265 -18.51 -1.25 2.38
C VAL A 265 -17.60 -2.40 2.85
N HIS A 266 -16.75 -2.15 3.83
CA HIS A 266 -15.81 -3.12 4.39
C HIS A 266 -16.51 -4.29 5.11
N ASP A 267 -17.58 -4.02 5.86
CA ASP A 267 -18.41 -5.06 6.49
C ASP A 267 -19.13 -5.92 5.44
N TYR A 268 -19.60 -5.31 4.33
CA TYR A 268 -20.18 -6.06 3.21
C TYR A 268 -19.14 -6.95 2.50
N ALA A 269 -17.92 -6.44 2.29
CA ALA A 269 -16.81 -7.23 1.76
C ALA A 269 -16.54 -8.46 2.66
N ARG A 270 -16.47 -8.26 3.98
CA ARG A 270 -16.30 -9.34 4.96
C ARG A 270 -17.45 -10.34 4.93
N MET A 271 -18.71 -9.90 4.82
CA MET A 271 -19.87 -10.79 4.63
C MET A 271 -19.76 -11.66 3.35
N LYS A 272 -19.10 -11.15 2.31
CA LYS A 272 -18.83 -11.85 1.05
C LYS A 272 -17.54 -12.68 1.07
N GLY A 273 -16.81 -12.73 2.19
CA GLY A 273 -15.52 -13.43 2.30
C GLY A 273 -14.37 -12.74 1.55
N ILE A 274 -14.54 -11.46 1.23
CA ILE A 274 -13.56 -10.60 0.58
C ILE A 274 -12.84 -9.79 1.65
N ASN A 275 -11.51 -9.85 1.65
CA ASN A 275 -10.70 -8.91 2.43
C ASN A 275 -10.42 -7.64 1.64
N ILE A 276 -10.16 -6.53 2.34
CA ILE A 276 -9.65 -5.30 1.72
C ILE A 276 -8.17 -5.11 2.07
N MET A 277 -7.34 -4.98 1.04
CA MET A 277 -5.93 -4.60 1.10
C MET A 277 -5.81 -3.10 0.83
N GLY A 278 -5.43 -2.35 1.87
CA GLY A 278 -5.08 -0.95 1.75
C GLY A 278 -3.66 -0.72 1.24
N ASP A 279 -3.27 0.55 1.21
CA ASP A 279 -1.96 0.98 0.78
C ASP A 279 -1.50 2.18 1.62
N MET A 280 -0.25 2.15 2.08
CA MET A 280 0.34 3.14 2.97
C MET A 280 1.67 3.63 2.38
N PRO A 281 1.75 4.87 1.88
CA PRO A 281 3.02 5.50 1.52
C PRO A 281 3.95 5.53 2.73
N ILE A 282 5.22 5.10 2.62
CA ILE A 282 6.11 5.15 3.80
C ILE A 282 6.22 6.56 4.37
N TYR A 283 6.31 7.59 3.53
CA TYR A 283 6.38 9.00 3.92
C TYR A 283 5.00 9.69 3.96
N VAL A 284 4.98 10.95 4.40
CA VAL A 284 3.82 11.84 4.42
C VAL A 284 4.20 13.21 3.87
N GLY A 285 3.24 14.00 3.36
CA GLY A 285 3.51 15.34 2.81
C GLY A 285 4.01 16.33 3.87
N TYR A 286 4.87 17.29 3.49
CA TYR A 286 5.36 18.32 4.41
C TYR A 286 4.25 19.24 4.92
N HIS A 287 3.36 19.66 4.02
CA HIS A 287 2.21 20.49 4.35
C HIS A 287 1.02 19.61 4.76
N SER A 288 1.13 19.03 5.95
CA SER A 288 0.12 18.13 6.53
C SER A 288 0.01 18.34 8.04
N ALA A 289 -1.13 17.95 8.61
CA ALA A 289 -1.31 17.89 10.06
C ALA A 289 -0.32 16.90 10.71
N ASP A 290 -0.02 15.79 10.03
CA ASP A 290 0.98 14.80 10.46
C ASP A 290 2.31 15.47 10.84
N VAL A 291 2.85 16.34 9.97
CA VAL A 291 4.13 17.02 10.22
C VAL A 291 3.97 18.22 11.13
N TRP A 292 2.96 19.07 10.91
CA TRP A 292 2.75 20.28 11.71
C TRP A 292 2.48 19.98 13.20
N ALA A 293 1.69 18.95 13.51
CA ALA A 293 1.41 18.55 14.89
C ALA A 293 2.54 17.74 15.53
N ASN A 294 3.34 17.01 14.75
CA ASN A 294 4.33 16.04 15.24
C ASN A 294 5.78 16.38 14.86
N LYS A 295 6.13 17.67 14.69
CA LYS A 295 7.45 18.18 14.22
C LYS A 295 8.68 17.43 14.75
N LYS A 296 8.68 17.06 16.04
CA LYS A 296 9.77 16.34 16.72
C LYS A 296 10.07 14.92 16.17
N HIS A 297 9.16 14.35 15.39
CA HIS A 297 9.31 13.04 14.76
C HIS A 297 9.91 13.11 13.34
N PHE A 298 10.22 14.32 12.87
CA PHE A 298 10.78 14.60 11.53
C PHE A 298 12.10 15.35 11.62
N LEU A 299 12.96 15.19 10.61
CA LEU A 299 14.25 15.86 10.49
C LEU A 299 14.10 17.32 10.03
N LEU A 300 13.55 18.14 10.92
CA LEU A 300 13.33 19.57 10.72
C LEU A 300 14.41 20.40 11.43
N ASN A 301 14.69 21.59 10.92
CA ASN A 301 15.57 22.57 11.54
C ASN A 301 14.82 23.35 12.65
N GLY A 302 15.53 24.26 13.34
CA GLY A 302 14.94 25.07 14.43
C GLY A 302 13.79 26.00 14.03
N SER A 303 13.60 26.31 12.74
CA SER A 303 12.43 27.06 12.23
C SER A 303 11.32 26.15 11.68
N GLY A 304 11.51 24.83 11.71
CA GLY A 304 10.55 23.83 11.21
C GLY A 304 10.73 23.41 9.75
N PHE A 305 11.73 23.93 9.03
CA PHE A 305 11.98 23.56 7.62
C PHE A 305 12.71 22.20 7.53
N PRO A 306 12.45 21.34 6.53
CA PRO A 306 13.15 20.07 6.37
C PRO A 306 14.67 20.25 6.23
N LEU A 307 15.45 19.45 6.94
CA LEU A 307 16.91 19.37 6.75
C LEU A 307 17.27 18.44 5.59
N LEU A 308 16.54 17.34 5.48
CA LEU A 308 16.71 16.29 4.48
C LEU A 308 15.33 15.86 3.97
N VAL A 309 15.25 15.57 2.69
CA VAL A 309 14.03 15.12 2.00
C VAL A 309 14.21 13.77 1.32
N SER A 310 13.09 13.10 1.08
CA SER A 310 12.99 11.78 0.47
C SER A 310 13.23 11.79 -1.05
N GLY A 311 13.61 10.62 -1.55
CA GLY A 311 13.82 10.32 -2.96
C GLY A 311 14.44 8.94 -3.10
N VAL A 312 14.89 8.61 -4.32
CA VAL A 312 15.72 7.44 -4.63
C VAL A 312 16.93 7.86 -5.47
N PRO A 313 18.08 7.17 -5.33
CA PRO A 313 19.22 7.39 -6.21
C PRO A 313 18.89 6.93 -7.65
N PRO A 314 19.75 7.22 -8.63
CA PRO A 314 19.67 6.59 -9.94
C PRO A 314 19.61 5.06 -9.88
N ASP A 315 18.79 4.48 -10.73
CA ASP A 315 18.62 3.04 -10.91
C ASP A 315 18.38 2.71 -12.40
N ALA A 316 17.99 1.47 -12.71
CA ALA A 316 17.73 1.02 -14.08
C ALA A 316 16.51 1.70 -14.74
N PHE A 317 15.64 2.35 -13.96
CA PHE A 317 14.42 3.01 -14.44
C PHE A 317 14.56 4.54 -14.50
N SER A 318 15.47 5.15 -13.72
CA SER A 318 15.79 6.57 -13.82
C SER A 318 17.29 6.85 -13.71
N GLU A 319 17.89 7.37 -14.78
CA GLU A 319 19.28 7.85 -14.81
C GLU A 319 19.58 8.97 -13.80
N THR A 320 18.55 9.71 -13.36
CA THR A 320 18.69 10.84 -12.41
C THR A 320 18.16 10.54 -11.00
N GLY A 321 17.63 9.34 -10.79
CA GLY A 321 16.86 8.97 -9.60
C GLY A 321 15.51 9.68 -9.57
N GLN A 322 14.92 9.85 -8.39
CA GLN A 322 13.69 10.62 -8.20
C GLN A 322 13.77 11.43 -6.91
N LEU A 323 13.33 12.69 -6.94
CA LEU A 323 13.30 13.57 -5.77
C LEU A 323 11.84 13.81 -5.39
N TRP A 324 11.41 13.24 -4.26
CA TRP A 324 10.01 13.22 -3.84
C TRP A 324 9.65 14.32 -2.84
N ASN A 325 10.65 15.00 -2.27
CA ASN A 325 10.50 16.18 -1.39
C ASN A 325 9.70 15.96 -0.09
N SER A 326 9.35 14.74 0.28
CA SER A 326 8.74 14.45 1.59
C SER A 326 9.77 14.67 2.71
N PRO A 327 9.38 15.20 3.88
CA PRO A 327 10.27 15.27 5.03
C PRO A 327 10.59 13.86 5.55
N LEU A 328 11.84 13.66 5.96
CA LEU A 328 12.30 12.38 6.49
C LEU A 328 12.10 12.27 8.01
N TYR A 329 11.85 11.05 8.48
CA TYR A 329 11.64 10.76 9.90
C TYR A 329 12.92 10.90 10.73
N ASP A 330 12.82 11.49 11.92
CA ASP A 330 13.82 11.30 12.98
C ASP A 330 13.53 9.99 13.71
N TRP A 331 14.02 8.90 13.14
CA TRP A 331 13.88 7.56 13.71
C TRP A 331 14.43 7.44 15.14
N LYS A 332 15.43 8.26 15.53
CA LYS A 332 15.99 8.26 16.89
C LYS A 332 15.10 9.03 17.86
N ALA A 333 14.37 10.05 17.42
CA ALA A 333 13.31 10.66 18.21
C ALA A 333 12.11 9.71 18.37
N MET A 334 11.71 9.03 17.29
CA MET A 334 10.63 8.04 17.33
C MET A 334 10.94 6.86 18.26
N GLU A 335 12.14 6.27 18.19
CA GLU A 335 12.54 5.14 19.03
C GLU A 335 12.50 5.48 20.53
N ARG A 336 12.96 6.69 20.91
CA ARG A 336 12.87 7.20 22.30
C ARG A 336 11.44 7.36 22.80
N GLU A 337 10.45 7.45 21.91
CA GLU A 337 9.02 7.53 22.23
C GLU A 337 8.27 6.24 21.87
N GLY A 338 8.98 5.11 21.78
CA GLY A 338 8.41 3.78 21.52
C GLY A 338 7.68 3.69 20.19
N PHE A 339 8.10 4.48 19.18
CA PHE A 339 7.48 4.58 17.86
C PHE A 339 5.99 4.97 17.87
N SER A 340 5.54 5.71 18.89
CA SER A 340 4.12 6.01 19.12
C SER A 340 3.37 6.62 17.93
N TRP A 341 4.04 7.42 17.08
CA TRP A 341 3.46 7.99 15.85
C TRP A 341 3.11 6.90 14.83
N TRP A 342 4.05 6.00 14.53
CA TRP A 342 3.82 4.87 13.64
C TRP A 342 2.77 3.89 14.19
N ILE A 343 2.77 3.65 15.50
CA ILE A 343 1.73 2.82 16.15
C ILE A 343 0.33 3.42 15.93
N ARG A 344 0.15 4.74 16.02
CA ARG A 344 -1.15 5.39 15.71
C ARG A 344 -1.53 5.21 14.24
N ARG A 345 -0.59 5.43 13.31
CA ARG A 345 -0.80 5.25 11.87
C ARG A 345 -1.21 3.81 11.50
N ILE A 346 -0.59 2.81 12.13
CA ILE A 346 -0.94 1.39 11.93
C ILE A 346 -2.33 1.07 12.51
N ARG A 347 -2.69 1.59 13.69
CA ARG A 347 -4.06 1.43 14.23
C ARG A 347 -5.11 2.02 13.29
N ARG A 348 -4.82 3.17 12.68
CA ARG A 348 -5.70 3.77 11.66
C ARG A 348 -5.83 2.87 10.43
N ALA A 349 -4.73 2.27 9.95
CA ALA A 349 -4.78 1.32 8.85
C ALA A 349 -5.59 0.05 9.18
N GLN A 350 -5.41 -0.55 10.37
CA GLN A 350 -6.21 -1.70 10.84
C GLN A 350 -7.71 -1.38 11.01
N ASN A 351 -8.06 -0.11 11.23
CA ASN A 351 -9.46 0.34 11.28
C ASN A 351 -10.10 0.48 9.89
N LEU A 352 -9.29 0.58 8.82
CA LEU A 352 -9.76 0.71 7.44
C LEU A 352 -9.61 -0.59 6.62
N PHE A 353 -8.62 -1.43 6.93
CA PHE A 353 -8.19 -2.54 6.07
C PHE A 353 -7.88 -3.81 6.87
N ASP A 354 -8.05 -4.98 6.25
CA ASP A 354 -7.67 -6.27 6.84
C ASP A 354 -6.17 -6.57 6.69
N GLU A 355 -5.58 -6.03 5.63
CA GLU A 355 -4.15 -6.05 5.30
C GLU A 355 -3.76 -4.79 4.53
N PHE A 356 -2.48 -4.44 4.44
CA PHE A 356 -2.07 -3.26 3.68
C PHE A 356 -0.65 -3.37 3.13
N ARG A 357 -0.46 -2.82 1.93
CA ARG A 357 0.87 -2.57 1.38
C ARG A 357 1.53 -1.42 2.16
N ILE A 358 2.83 -1.52 2.44
CA ILE A 358 3.63 -0.34 2.72
C ILE A 358 4.54 -0.10 1.52
N ASP A 359 4.25 0.99 0.81
CA ASP A 359 5.01 1.46 -0.35
C ASP A 359 6.40 1.96 0.08
N HIS A 360 7.43 1.65 -0.72
CA HIS A 360 8.83 1.89 -0.42
C HIS A 360 9.29 1.30 0.94
N PHE A 361 8.85 0.07 1.25
CA PHE A 361 9.20 -0.66 2.49
C PHE A 361 10.71 -0.70 2.76
N ARG A 362 11.52 -0.72 1.70
CA ARG A 362 12.99 -0.72 1.78
C ARG A 362 13.56 0.42 2.62
N GLY A 363 12.85 1.54 2.75
CA GLY A 363 13.21 2.67 3.61
C GLY A 363 13.30 2.34 5.11
N PHE A 364 12.66 1.26 5.58
CA PHE A 364 12.80 0.80 6.96
C PHE A 364 14.16 0.13 7.25
N ALA A 365 14.82 -0.46 6.25
CA ALA A 365 16.19 -0.98 6.38
C ALA A 365 17.21 0.13 6.09
N GLY A 366 17.05 0.79 4.94
CA GLY A 366 17.84 1.96 4.57
C GLY A 366 17.10 2.87 3.60
N PHE A 367 17.11 4.17 3.90
CA PHE A 367 16.44 5.22 3.12
C PHE A 367 17.44 6.19 2.49
N TRP A 368 17.11 6.70 1.31
CA TRP A 368 17.92 7.70 0.62
C TRP A 368 17.52 9.10 1.10
N ALA A 369 18.50 9.89 1.53
CA ALA A 369 18.28 11.21 2.10
C ALA A 369 19.02 12.29 1.33
N VAL A 370 18.29 13.23 0.75
CA VAL A 370 18.80 14.33 -0.08
C VAL A 370 18.75 15.64 0.73
N PRO A 371 19.76 16.53 0.67
CA PRO A 371 19.67 17.87 1.24
C PRO A 371 18.48 18.66 0.67
N SER A 372 17.73 19.35 1.53
CA SER A 372 16.49 20.07 1.19
C SER A 372 16.64 21.12 0.08
N GLU A 373 17.84 21.66 -0.08
CA GLU A 373 18.23 22.69 -1.03
C GLU A 373 18.65 22.14 -2.41
N ALA A 374 18.75 20.81 -2.55
CA ALA A 374 19.12 20.15 -3.78
C ALA A 374 17.96 20.11 -4.79
N LYS A 375 18.28 20.16 -6.08
CA LYS A 375 17.31 20.07 -7.19
C LYS A 375 17.26 18.70 -7.86
N VAL A 376 18.10 17.77 -7.43
CA VAL A 376 18.29 16.43 -8.03
C VAL A 376 18.55 15.40 -6.95
N ALA A 377 18.09 14.17 -7.14
CA ALA A 377 18.23 13.11 -6.14
C ALA A 377 19.66 12.57 -6.00
N THR A 378 20.49 12.73 -7.03
CA THR A 378 21.84 12.16 -7.14
C THR A 378 22.82 12.58 -6.03
N VAL A 379 22.57 13.69 -5.33
CA VAL A 379 23.45 14.22 -4.26
C VAL A 379 23.07 13.75 -2.84
N GLY A 380 22.11 12.84 -2.73
CA GLY A 380 21.74 12.23 -1.45
C GLY A 380 22.75 11.23 -0.90
N ARG A 381 22.39 10.60 0.23
CA ARG A 381 23.12 9.48 0.84
C ARG A 381 22.16 8.50 1.49
N TRP A 382 22.50 7.21 1.45
CA TRP A 382 21.82 6.20 2.25
C TRP A 382 22.00 6.47 3.76
N LYS A 383 20.91 6.28 4.50
CA LYS A 383 20.81 6.36 5.97
C LYS A 383 20.21 5.05 6.45
N VAL A 384 20.66 4.57 7.61
CA VAL A 384 20.11 3.37 8.27
C VAL A 384 18.72 3.71 8.82
N GLY A 385 17.72 2.89 8.46
CA GLY A 385 16.36 2.96 9.01
C GLY A 385 16.24 2.30 10.40
N PRO A 386 15.03 2.21 10.96
CA PRO A 386 14.81 1.63 12.28
C PRO A 386 14.92 0.09 12.29
N GLY A 387 14.81 -0.56 11.13
CA GLY A 387 14.81 -2.02 11.02
C GLY A 387 13.71 -2.68 11.86
N LYS A 388 14.05 -3.82 12.49
CA LYS A 388 13.09 -4.68 13.18
C LYS A 388 12.51 -4.07 14.46
N THR A 389 13.20 -3.13 15.13
CA THR A 389 12.73 -2.57 16.41
C THR A 389 11.42 -1.80 16.28
N LEU A 390 11.19 -1.14 15.14
CA LEU A 390 9.90 -0.54 14.79
C LEU A 390 8.78 -1.59 14.77
N PHE A 391 8.99 -2.69 14.05
CA PHE A 391 7.98 -3.74 13.90
C PHE A 391 7.73 -4.48 15.22
N ASP A 392 8.76 -4.71 16.04
CA ASP A 392 8.60 -5.31 17.36
C ASP A 392 7.77 -4.42 18.31
N ALA A 393 7.97 -3.09 18.26
CA ALA A 393 7.13 -2.15 18.98
C ALA A 393 5.68 -2.11 18.44
N ILE A 394 5.49 -2.19 17.12
CA ILE A 394 4.16 -2.25 16.51
C ILE A 394 3.43 -3.53 16.92
N PHE A 395 4.00 -4.72 16.69
CA PHE A 395 3.40 -6.01 17.07
C PHE A 395 3.05 -6.06 18.57
N SER A 396 3.92 -5.52 19.44
CA SER A 396 3.66 -5.42 20.87
C SER A 396 2.53 -4.46 21.25
N ALA A 397 2.19 -3.49 20.40
CA ALA A 397 1.22 -2.43 20.70
C ALA A 397 -0.12 -2.55 19.95
N VAL A 398 -0.18 -3.36 18.88
CA VAL A 398 -1.40 -3.56 18.06
C VAL A 398 -1.72 -5.03 17.73
N GLY A 399 -0.86 -5.98 18.12
CA GLY A 399 -1.00 -7.40 17.78
C GLY A 399 -0.57 -7.75 16.35
N ASP A 400 -1.06 -8.89 15.85
CA ASP A 400 -0.83 -9.35 14.48
C ASP A 400 -1.28 -8.30 13.45
N ILE A 401 -0.41 -8.01 12.48
CA ILE A 401 -0.73 -7.19 11.30
C ILE A 401 -0.26 -7.85 10.02
N ASN A 402 -1.08 -7.76 8.97
CA ASN A 402 -0.80 -8.28 7.65
C ASN A 402 -0.20 -7.16 6.79
N ILE A 403 1.12 -6.98 6.86
CA ILE A 403 1.87 -6.05 5.99
C ILE A 403 2.30 -6.79 4.72
N ILE A 404 2.08 -6.17 3.57
CA ILE A 404 2.74 -6.51 2.31
C ILE A 404 3.88 -5.51 2.11
N ALA A 405 5.11 -6.00 1.93
CA ALA A 405 6.25 -5.15 1.63
C ALA A 405 6.28 -4.83 0.14
N GLU A 406 6.24 -3.55 -0.22
CA GLU A 406 6.68 -3.11 -1.54
C GLU A 406 8.22 -3.13 -1.55
N ASP A 407 8.78 -4.16 -2.20
CA ASP A 407 10.21 -4.43 -2.30
C ASP A 407 10.68 -4.53 -3.76
N LEU A 408 10.17 -3.65 -4.64
CA LEU A 408 10.55 -3.56 -6.05
C LEU A 408 11.84 -2.72 -6.24
N GLY A 409 12.39 -2.78 -7.46
CA GLY A 409 13.62 -2.09 -7.85
C GLY A 409 14.88 -2.73 -7.26
N VAL A 410 15.95 -1.95 -7.11
CA VAL A 410 17.24 -2.44 -6.60
C VAL A 410 17.19 -2.59 -5.07
N ILE A 411 16.79 -3.78 -4.62
CA ILE A 411 16.79 -4.16 -3.21
C ILE A 411 18.14 -4.70 -2.76
N THR A 412 18.41 -4.51 -1.47
CA THR A 412 19.65 -4.92 -0.80
C THR A 412 19.34 -6.01 0.22
N GLU A 413 20.33 -6.86 0.56
CA GLU A 413 20.14 -8.05 1.41
C GLU A 413 19.55 -7.72 2.80
N ASP A 414 19.83 -6.52 3.35
CA ASP A 414 19.24 -6.02 4.59
C ASP A 414 17.72 -5.81 4.49
N VAL A 415 17.20 -5.42 3.32
CA VAL A 415 15.76 -5.31 3.05
C VAL A 415 15.12 -6.70 3.04
N VAL A 416 15.75 -7.66 2.36
CA VAL A 416 15.28 -9.06 2.28
C VAL A 416 15.28 -9.71 3.66
N GLN A 417 16.34 -9.51 4.44
CA GLN A 417 16.42 -9.98 5.82
C GLN A 417 15.37 -9.33 6.72
N LEU A 418 15.17 -8.00 6.63
CA LEU A 418 14.14 -7.30 7.40
C LEU A 418 12.75 -7.86 7.08
N ARG A 419 12.38 -7.93 5.79
CA ARG A 419 11.11 -8.49 5.31
C ARG A 419 10.86 -9.89 5.84
N ARG A 420 11.83 -10.80 5.65
CA ARG A 420 11.73 -12.19 6.13
C ARG A 420 11.68 -12.28 7.66
N SER A 421 12.38 -11.40 8.39
CA SER A 421 12.41 -11.40 9.87
C SER A 421 11.08 -11.00 10.53
N ILE A 422 10.20 -10.31 9.78
CA ILE A 422 8.83 -9.95 10.23
C ILE A 422 7.75 -10.80 9.55
N GLY A 423 8.13 -11.76 8.69
CA GLY A 423 7.21 -12.64 7.98
C GLY A 423 6.40 -11.99 6.86
N ALA A 424 6.75 -10.76 6.42
CA ALA A 424 5.97 -10.05 5.40
C ALA A 424 6.20 -10.65 4.00
N PRO A 425 5.13 -10.88 3.20
CA PRO A 425 5.27 -11.15 1.77
C PRO A 425 5.88 -9.95 1.05
N GLY A 426 6.76 -10.23 0.08
CA GLY A 426 7.23 -9.26 -0.91
C GLY A 426 6.33 -9.25 -2.15
N MET A 427 6.75 -8.54 -3.19
CA MET A 427 6.05 -8.44 -4.46
C MET A 427 6.78 -9.15 -5.60
N ALA A 428 6.02 -9.60 -6.61
CA ALA A 428 6.52 -9.91 -7.94
C ALA A 428 5.59 -9.25 -8.97
N VAL A 429 6.14 -8.67 -10.05
CA VAL A 429 5.35 -7.98 -11.08
C VAL A 429 5.74 -8.53 -12.44
N LEU A 430 4.84 -9.28 -13.09
CA LEU A 430 5.17 -10.05 -14.29
C LEU A 430 5.71 -9.20 -15.44
N GLN A 431 5.24 -7.96 -15.60
CA GLN A 431 5.77 -7.02 -16.61
C GLN A 431 7.27 -6.72 -16.48
N PHE A 432 7.90 -6.99 -15.34
CA PHE A 432 9.34 -6.82 -15.12
C PHE A 432 10.15 -8.11 -15.32
N GLY A 433 9.50 -9.26 -15.57
CA GLY A 433 10.15 -10.58 -15.60
C GLY A 433 10.96 -10.90 -16.87
N PHE A 434 10.68 -10.24 -17.99
CA PHE A 434 11.07 -10.75 -19.33
C PHE A 434 12.21 -9.99 -20.03
N GLY A 435 12.69 -8.89 -19.43
CA GLY A 435 13.74 -8.01 -19.94
C GLY A 435 15.16 -8.30 -19.48
N SER A 436 15.40 -9.44 -18.81
CA SER A 436 16.74 -9.89 -18.40
C SER A 436 16.91 -11.40 -18.57
N ASP A 437 17.50 -12.10 -17.60
CA ASP A 437 17.80 -13.54 -17.67
C ASP A 437 16.88 -14.39 -16.77
N ALA A 438 17.19 -15.69 -16.67
CA ALA A 438 16.42 -16.64 -15.90
C ALA A 438 16.51 -16.47 -14.36
N GLU A 439 17.40 -15.63 -13.85
CA GLU A 439 17.51 -15.30 -12.42
C GLU A 439 16.60 -14.13 -12.02
N ASN A 440 15.88 -13.51 -12.97
CA ASN A 440 14.94 -12.42 -12.70
C ASN A 440 13.87 -12.84 -11.66
N PRO A 441 13.74 -12.12 -10.52
CA PRO A 441 12.87 -12.53 -9.41
C PRO A 441 11.36 -12.41 -9.73
N HIS A 442 10.99 -11.83 -10.87
CA HIS A 442 9.61 -11.68 -11.32
C HIS A 442 9.18 -12.76 -12.35
N LEU A 443 10.04 -13.74 -12.64
CA LEU A 443 9.68 -14.96 -13.37
C LEU A 443 9.06 -16.00 -12.43
N LEU A 444 8.00 -16.67 -12.88
CA LEU A 444 7.17 -17.58 -12.06
C LEU A 444 7.97 -18.65 -11.30
N HIS A 445 9.05 -19.17 -11.90
CA HIS A 445 9.89 -20.21 -11.29
C HIS A 445 10.79 -19.69 -10.16
N ASN A 446 10.94 -18.37 -10.01
CA ASN A 446 11.68 -17.71 -8.93
C ASN A 446 10.76 -17.18 -7.81
N HIS A 447 9.44 -17.30 -7.93
CA HIS A 447 8.50 -16.78 -6.93
C HIS A 447 8.53 -17.60 -5.62
N GLU A 448 8.33 -16.91 -4.49
CA GLU A 448 8.18 -17.52 -3.16
C GLU A 448 6.69 -17.77 -2.82
N GLN A 449 6.39 -18.70 -1.91
CA GLN A 449 5.00 -18.87 -1.43
C GLN A 449 4.50 -17.64 -0.66
N ASN A 450 5.34 -17.08 0.22
CA ASN A 450 5.02 -15.86 0.96
C ASN A 450 5.35 -14.61 0.11
N GLN A 451 4.56 -14.41 -0.93
CA GLN A 451 4.70 -13.31 -1.90
C GLN A 451 3.33 -12.94 -2.48
N VAL A 452 3.21 -11.71 -2.97
CA VAL A 452 2.09 -11.24 -3.78
C VAL A 452 2.55 -11.06 -5.21
N VAL A 453 1.98 -11.82 -6.15
CA VAL A 453 2.25 -11.65 -7.59
C VAL A 453 1.22 -10.73 -8.23
N TYR A 454 1.67 -9.82 -9.08
CA TYR A 454 0.89 -8.88 -9.86
C TYR A 454 1.13 -9.12 -11.35
N THR A 455 0.12 -8.94 -12.20
CA THR A 455 0.37 -8.76 -13.64
C THR A 455 1.11 -7.44 -13.88
N GLY A 456 0.51 -6.36 -13.39
CA GLY A 456 1.05 -5.01 -13.25
C GLY A 456 0.49 -4.34 -11.99
N THR A 457 1.10 -3.23 -11.57
CA THR A 457 0.59 -2.34 -10.53
C THR A 457 -0.19 -1.17 -11.14
N HIS A 458 -0.53 -0.14 -10.35
CA HIS A 458 -1.15 1.10 -10.87
C HIS A 458 -0.16 2.03 -11.59
N ASP A 459 1.15 1.88 -11.32
CA ASP A 459 2.24 2.61 -11.98
C ASP A 459 2.67 1.99 -13.31
N ASN A 460 2.35 0.71 -13.49
CA ASN A 460 2.53 -0.01 -14.74
C ASN A 460 1.51 0.44 -15.80
N ASP A 461 1.79 0.14 -17.05
CA ASP A 461 0.72 0.11 -18.04
C ASP A 461 -0.18 -1.11 -17.82
N THR A 462 -1.37 -1.08 -18.42
CA THR A 462 -2.16 -2.29 -18.72
C THR A 462 -1.32 -3.33 -19.46
N ILE A 463 -1.64 -4.63 -19.36
CA ILE A 463 -0.91 -5.65 -20.12
C ILE A 463 -1.00 -5.39 -21.63
N GLY A 464 -2.16 -4.92 -22.13
CA GLY A 464 -2.32 -4.55 -23.54
C GLY A 464 -1.37 -3.43 -23.97
N GLY A 465 -1.37 -2.32 -23.23
CA GLY A 465 -0.49 -1.17 -23.52
C GLY A 465 0.99 -1.46 -23.34
N TRP A 466 1.35 -2.24 -22.31
CA TRP A 466 2.72 -2.76 -22.11
C TRP A 466 3.14 -3.62 -23.29
N TRP A 467 2.28 -4.55 -23.73
CA TRP A 467 2.56 -5.41 -24.87
C TRP A 467 2.73 -4.62 -26.16
N ASP A 468 1.89 -3.62 -26.43
CA ASP A 468 1.97 -2.81 -27.66
C ASP A 468 3.37 -2.19 -27.84
N VAL A 469 3.97 -1.68 -26.75
CA VAL A 469 5.28 -0.99 -26.78
C VAL A 469 6.50 -1.89 -26.49
N LEU A 470 6.29 -3.16 -26.12
CA LEU A 470 7.37 -4.06 -25.69
C LEU A 470 8.36 -4.38 -26.84
N PRO A 471 9.69 -4.39 -26.61
CA PRO A 471 10.66 -4.77 -27.63
C PRO A 471 10.45 -6.20 -28.16
N GLN A 472 10.70 -6.42 -29.46
CA GLN A 472 10.43 -7.71 -30.12
C GLN A 472 11.21 -8.89 -29.50
N GLU A 473 12.39 -8.64 -28.94
CA GLU A 473 13.17 -9.65 -28.22
C GLU A 473 12.46 -10.09 -26.93
N GLU A 474 12.01 -9.14 -26.12
CA GLU A 474 11.23 -9.39 -24.90
C GLU A 474 9.88 -10.06 -25.22
N LYS A 475 9.16 -9.60 -26.25
CA LYS A 475 7.95 -10.28 -26.75
C LYS A 475 8.21 -11.75 -27.05
N SER A 476 9.31 -12.03 -27.74
CA SER A 476 9.73 -13.39 -28.06
C SER A 476 10.08 -14.22 -26.82
N ASN A 477 10.58 -13.59 -25.75
CA ASN A 477 10.85 -14.26 -24.47
C ASN A 477 9.54 -14.57 -23.71
N VAL A 478 8.59 -13.63 -23.67
CA VAL A 478 7.25 -13.83 -23.09
C VAL A 478 6.53 -15.03 -23.71
N VAL A 479 6.44 -15.08 -25.06
CA VAL A 479 5.73 -16.16 -25.77
C VAL A 479 6.39 -17.54 -25.56
N LYS A 480 7.73 -17.59 -25.54
CA LYS A 480 8.48 -18.82 -25.22
C LYS A 480 8.22 -19.28 -23.79
N TYR A 481 8.25 -18.35 -22.82
CA TYR A 481 8.10 -18.64 -21.40
C TYR A 481 6.69 -19.14 -21.06
N LEU A 482 5.66 -18.50 -21.64
CA LEU A 482 4.26 -18.82 -21.40
C LEU A 482 3.74 -20.00 -22.25
N GLY A 483 4.54 -20.52 -23.18
CA GLY A 483 4.24 -21.74 -23.93
C GLY A 483 3.30 -21.55 -25.13
N ASN A 484 3.64 -20.60 -26.03
CA ASN A 484 2.91 -20.33 -27.27
C ASN A 484 1.44 -19.87 -27.07
N ILE A 485 1.23 -18.94 -26.14
CA ILE A 485 -0.03 -18.18 -26.05
C ILE A 485 -0.25 -17.37 -27.34
N VAL A 486 -1.50 -17.26 -27.77
CA VAL A 486 -1.91 -16.46 -28.93
C VAL A 486 -1.85 -14.97 -28.57
N GLU A 487 -1.21 -14.14 -29.40
CA GLU A 487 -0.89 -12.74 -29.03
C GLU A 487 -2.13 -11.89 -28.71
N GLU A 488 -3.27 -12.14 -29.37
CA GLU A 488 -4.52 -11.41 -29.12
C GLU A 488 -5.13 -11.63 -27.73
N ASP A 489 -4.66 -12.62 -26.96
CA ASP A 489 -5.16 -12.97 -25.63
C ASP A 489 -4.10 -12.78 -24.52
N ILE A 490 -3.03 -12.01 -24.82
CA ILE A 490 -1.85 -11.82 -23.94
C ILE A 490 -2.21 -11.35 -22.52
N SER A 491 -3.25 -10.51 -22.37
CA SER A 491 -3.73 -10.06 -21.06
C SER A 491 -4.19 -11.24 -20.20
N TRP A 492 -5.01 -12.13 -20.75
CA TRP A 492 -5.46 -13.32 -20.04
C TRP A 492 -4.36 -14.37 -19.89
N GLY A 493 -3.38 -14.41 -20.80
CA GLY A 493 -2.17 -15.22 -20.64
C GLY A 493 -1.32 -14.83 -19.43
N LEU A 494 -1.07 -13.53 -19.23
CA LEU A 494 -0.37 -13.04 -18.02
C LEU A 494 -1.22 -13.18 -16.75
N ILE A 495 -2.55 -13.02 -16.83
CA ILE A 495 -3.46 -13.34 -15.71
C ILE A 495 -3.32 -14.83 -15.34
N GLN A 496 -3.39 -15.74 -16.30
CA GLN A 496 -3.21 -17.17 -16.08
C GLN A 496 -1.85 -17.49 -15.46
N ALA A 497 -0.79 -16.80 -15.89
CA ALA A 497 0.54 -16.92 -15.31
C ALA A 497 0.58 -16.47 -13.82
N ALA A 498 0.01 -15.31 -13.50
CA ALA A 498 -0.08 -14.84 -12.12
C ALA A 498 -0.89 -15.80 -11.23
N LEU A 499 -2.02 -16.30 -11.74
CA LEU A 499 -2.86 -17.26 -11.03
C LEU A 499 -2.17 -18.62 -10.84
N SER A 500 -1.38 -19.10 -11.80
CA SER A 500 -0.65 -20.38 -11.68
C SER A 500 0.55 -20.34 -10.73
N SER A 501 1.11 -19.16 -10.47
CA SER A 501 2.26 -18.95 -9.57
C SER A 501 2.10 -19.62 -8.19
N VAL A 502 3.23 -20.04 -7.59
CA VAL A 502 3.30 -20.52 -6.20
C VAL A 502 2.97 -19.45 -5.16
N ALA A 503 3.08 -18.15 -5.51
CA ALA A 503 2.75 -17.02 -4.66
C ALA A 503 1.32 -17.14 -4.08
N LYS A 504 1.20 -17.03 -2.76
CA LYS A 504 -0.05 -17.19 -2.01
C LYS A 504 -1.14 -16.24 -2.52
N THR A 505 -0.80 -14.98 -2.78
CA THR A 505 -1.75 -13.98 -3.30
C THR A 505 -1.39 -13.62 -4.74
N ALA A 506 -2.40 -13.57 -5.61
CA ALA A 506 -2.27 -13.01 -6.95
C ALA A 506 -3.24 -11.82 -7.11
N ILE A 507 -2.75 -10.69 -7.63
CA ILE A 507 -3.54 -9.49 -7.88
C ILE A 507 -3.54 -9.16 -9.38
N VAL A 508 -4.70 -8.75 -9.89
CA VAL A 508 -4.89 -8.29 -11.27
C VAL A 508 -5.55 -6.91 -11.27
N PRO A 509 -5.01 -5.88 -11.93
CA PRO A 509 -5.70 -4.63 -12.21
C PRO A 509 -7.01 -4.87 -12.98
N MET A 510 -8.07 -4.15 -12.62
CA MET A 510 -9.37 -4.29 -13.31
C MET A 510 -9.25 -4.01 -14.82
N GLN A 511 -8.34 -3.14 -15.24
CA GLN A 511 -8.04 -2.85 -16.65
C GLN A 511 -7.66 -4.11 -17.46
N ASP A 512 -6.86 -5.00 -16.86
CA ASP A 512 -6.37 -6.22 -17.51
C ASP A 512 -7.50 -7.23 -17.70
N VAL A 513 -8.38 -7.37 -16.69
CA VAL A 513 -9.61 -8.18 -16.78
C VAL A 513 -10.53 -7.66 -17.88
N LEU A 514 -10.62 -6.33 -18.02
CA LEU A 514 -11.43 -5.66 -19.03
C LEU A 514 -10.80 -5.64 -20.43
N GLY A 515 -9.55 -6.10 -20.59
CA GLY A 515 -8.82 -6.14 -21.86
C GLY A 515 -8.51 -4.76 -22.44
N LEU A 516 -8.15 -3.79 -21.59
CA LEU A 516 -7.89 -2.41 -22.00
C LEU A 516 -6.40 -2.16 -22.31
N GLY A 517 -6.11 -1.14 -23.14
CA GLY A 517 -4.76 -0.65 -23.43
C GLY A 517 -4.39 0.63 -22.68
N SER A 518 -3.29 1.30 -23.08
CA SER A 518 -2.69 2.44 -22.36
C SER A 518 -3.61 3.62 -22.01
N SER A 519 -4.73 3.81 -22.73
CA SER A 519 -5.73 4.82 -22.37
C SER A 519 -6.37 4.57 -21.00
N ALA A 520 -6.31 3.34 -20.48
CA ALA A 520 -6.82 2.93 -19.17
C ALA A 520 -5.76 2.91 -18.06
N ARG A 521 -4.49 3.24 -18.37
CA ARG A 521 -3.42 3.32 -17.39
C ARG A 521 -3.77 4.30 -16.26
N MET A 522 -3.49 3.89 -15.01
CA MET A 522 -3.85 4.67 -13.82
C MET A 522 -2.83 5.76 -13.52
N ASN A 523 -1.53 5.44 -13.55
CA ASN A 523 -0.45 6.41 -13.37
C ASN A 523 0.70 6.18 -14.36
N ILE A 524 1.33 7.27 -14.80
CA ILE A 524 2.65 7.26 -15.44
C ILE A 524 3.60 7.96 -14.47
N PRO A 525 4.48 7.22 -13.77
CA PRO A 525 5.43 7.81 -12.81
C PRO A 525 6.22 9.00 -13.37
N ALA A 526 6.52 9.96 -12.51
CA ALA A 526 7.19 11.24 -12.82
C ALA A 526 6.44 12.19 -13.78
N THR A 527 5.19 11.92 -14.16
CA THR A 527 4.32 12.88 -14.88
C THR A 527 3.34 13.58 -13.92
N GLN A 528 3.02 14.84 -14.21
CA GLN A 528 2.23 15.72 -13.33
C GLN A 528 0.73 15.79 -13.72
N TYR A 529 0.35 15.28 -14.89
CA TYR A 529 -0.98 15.51 -15.48
C TYR A 529 -1.56 14.23 -16.10
N GLY A 530 -2.89 14.06 -16.03
CA GLY A 530 -3.63 12.97 -16.68
C GLY A 530 -3.75 11.66 -15.88
N ASN A 531 -2.99 11.53 -14.79
CA ASN A 531 -3.00 10.38 -13.88
C ASN A 531 -4.29 10.29 -13.05
N TRP A 532 -4.46 9.17 -12.33
CA TRP A 532 -5.49 8.89 -11.31
C TRP A 532 -6.97 8.98 -11.76
N SER A 533 -7.18 9.27 -13.04
CA SER A 533 -8.46 9.68 -13.62
C SER A 533 -9.20 8.58 -14.37
N TRP A 534 -8.62 7.37 -14.51
CA TRP A 534 -9.29 6.26 -15.18
C TRP A 534 -10.52 5.77 -14.39
N ARG A 535 -11.59 5.41 -15.11
CA ARG A 535 -12.81 4.79 -14.57
C ARG A 535 -13.23 3.59 -15.42
N VAL A 536 -13.93 2.64 -14.80
CA VAL A 536 -14.62 1.57 -15.52
C VAL A 536 -15.63 2.22 -16.49
N PRO A 537 -15.57 1.91 -17.80
CA PRO A 537 -16.46 2.53 -18.79
C PRO A 537 -17.93 2.27 -18.48
N LYS A 538 -18.81 3.25 -18.70
CA LYS A 538 -20.26 3.12 -18.48
C LYS A 538 -20.91 2.00 -19.30
N SER A 539 -20.29 1.62 -20.41
CA SER A 539 -20.68 0.50 -21.29
C SER A 539 -20.35 -0.89 -20.71
N LYS A 540 -19.60 -0.97 -19.60
CA LYS A 540 -19.20 -2.20 -18.92
C LYS A 540 -19.61 -2.20 -17.42
N PRO A 541 -20.90 -2.11 -17.08
CA PRO A 541 -21.36 -2.25 -15.70
C PRO A 541 -21.09 -3.67 -15.17
N PHE A 542 -20.90 -3.84 -13.85
CA PHE A 542 -20.49 -5.12 -13.26
C PHE A 542 -21.45 -6.28 -13.58
N ASP A 543 -22.75 -6.03 -13.61
CA ASP A 543 -23.78 -7.02 -14.00
C ASP A 543 -23.61 -7.56 -15.44
N SER A 544 -22.89 -6.86 -16.32
CA SER A 544 -22.57 -7.32 -17.68
C SER A 544 -21.32 -8.19 -17.77
N LEU A 545 -20.41 -8.11 -16.79
CA LEU A 545 -19.08 -8.74 -16.79
C LEU A 545 -19.11 -10.22 -16.35
N THR A 546 -20.18 -10.93 -16.69
CA THR A 546 -20.41 -12.33 -16.30
C THR A 546 -19.46 -13.30 -16.99
N SER A 547 -19.06 -13.01 -18.23
CA SER A 547 -18.03 -13.74 -18.98
C SER A 547 -16.67 -13.66 -18.29
N GLU A 548 -16.26 -12.46 -17.90
CA GLU A 548 -14.99 -12.17 -17.24
C GLU A 548 -14.95 -12.78 -15.84
N ALA A 549 -16.03 -12.67 -15.06
CA ALA A 549 -16.16 -13.33 -13.76
C ALA A 549 -16.05 -14.85 -13.89
N LYS A 550 -16.74 -15.46 -14.86
CA LYS A 550 -16.68 -16.90 -15.10
C LYS A 550 -15.27 -17.34 -15.54
N ARG A 551 -14.63 -16.61 -16.44
CA ARG A 551 -13.27 -16.90 -16.94
C ARG A 551 -12.23 -16.82 -15.82
N LEU A 552 -12.33 -15.83 -14.93
CA LEU A 552 -11.54 -15.77 -13.70
C LEU A 552 -11.81 -17.00 -12.83
N ARG A 553 -13.08 -17.28 -12.51
CA ARG A 553 -13.48 -18.37 -11.62
C ARG A 553 -12.96 -19.73 -12.07
N GLU A 554 -13.01 -20.03 -13.37
CA GLU A 554 -12.49 -21.27 -13.95
C GLU A 554 -10.97 -21.41 -13.72
N MET A 555 -10.19 -20.33 -13.86
CA MET A 555 -8.76 -20.33 -13.53
C MET A 555 -8.49 -20.40 -12.02
N LEU A 556 -9.27 -19.72 -11.18
CA LEU A 556 -9.11 -19.80 -9.72
C LEU A 556 -9.35 -21.21 -9.19
N VAL A 557 -10.38 -21.89 -9.70
CA VAL A 557 -10.65 -23.31 -9.41
C VAL A 557 -9.50 -24.19 -9.90
N MET A 558 -8.97 -23.96 -11.10
CA MET A 558 -7.85 -24.73 -11.66
C MET A 558 -6.56 -24.60 -10.83
N TYR A 559 -6.24 -23.40 -10.35
CA TYR A 559 -5.01 -23.11 -9.59
C TYR A 559 -5.17 -23.07 -8.06
N GLY A 560 -6.35 -23.51 -7.57
CA GLY A 560 -6.67 -23.65 -6.16
C GLY A 560 -6.52 -22.36 -5.36
N ARG A 561 -7.24 -21.30 -5.76
CA ARG A 561 -7.25 -19.97 -5.12
C ARG A 561 -8.62 -19.57 -4.58
#